data_AF-A0A3C1P2U4-F1
#
_entry.id   AF-A0A3C1P2U4-F1
#
_cell.length_a   1.000
_cell.length_b   1.000
_cell.length_c   1.000
_cell.angle_alpha   90.00
_cell.angle_beta   90.00
_cell.angle_gamma   90.00
#
_symmetry.space_group_name_H-M   'P 1'
#
loop_
_entity.id
_entity.type
_entity.pdbx_description
1 polymer ?
#
loop_
_entity_poly.entity_id
_entity_poly.type
_entity_poly.pdbx_seq_one_letter_code
_entity_poly.pdbx_strand_id
1 'polypeptide(L)'
;MSKPRLTAATTALAVAVSTLAFTAVATVPVTTVANAADLAGPWTPVVDASALNNKVYSMLQNGNTVYVGGMFTSAGGSAAASYLASFDATNPSATWQPVTNAALAAGSGYTYVSSMARTGTDLYIGGRFAQGTLNNVAKVALGSGAATGLDGGTVAYNVSGNTERDVEEIAVIGNKVYVGGGFAGVSDGTGTVADTAGIAAWDTTTTNWGALDSGFADDANTAPNTNGMVAVANDLYIGGQFLGGKDGGTTIASKRVIAWSDATSTWSSMNGGFGQGLVASMANSTTGHVQGLFAAGNFTSSDATPTVTFNGLAKWNSVSAAWETISSPSGVSGGSAVIEAMAFDAAGDLYVGGNFTSAGGVSANNIAKWDGTSWSALTCGPINGVNDTVRAILPQSDGSLIIGGFFTNAGGDPLNKYVARYTPGATVNCASPSTGGGGGGPA
;
A
#
# COMPACT_ATOMS: atom_id res chain seq x y z
N MET A 1 -37.08 27.55 -7.95
CA MET A 1 -36.99 27.09 -9.35
C MET A 1 -36.76 25.59 -9.33
N SER A 2 -37.79 24.80 -9.60
CA SER A 2 -37.74 23.35 -9.63
C SER A 2 -37.12 22.86 -10.94
N LYS A 3 -36.07 22.03 -10.85
CA LYS A 3 -35.49 21.33 -12.02
C LYS A 3 -36.48 20.27 -12.52
N PRO A 4 -36.66 20.08 -13.84
CA PRO A 4 -37.50 19.02 -14.38
C PRO A 4 -36.78 17.66 -14.30
N ARG A 5 -37.50 16.62 -13.84
CA ARG A 5 -37.07 15.21 -13.90
C ARG A 5 -37.26 14.69 -15.32
N LEU A 6 -36.18 14.28 -15.99
CA LEU A 6 -36.27 13.41 -17.16
C LEU A 6 -36.49 11.97 -16.69
N THR A 7 -37.64 11.39 -17.04
CA THR A 7 -37.88 9.95 -17.02
C THR A 7 -37.18 9.31 -18.23
N ALA A 8 -36.10 8.55 -18.01
CA ALA A 8 -35.45 7.75 -19.04
C ALA A 8 -36.16 6.39 -19.17
N ALA A 9 -36.63 6.10 -20.38
CA ALA A 9 -37.21 4.81 -20.75
C ALA A 9 -36.11 3.74 -20.84
N THR A 10 -36.33 2.61 -20.18
CA THR A 10 -35.50 1.42 -20.25
C THR A 10 -35.67 0.75 -21.62
N THR A 11 -34.62 0.80 -22.45
CA THR A 11 -34.49 -0.10 -23.62
C THR A 11 -33.25 -0.95 -23.40
N ALA A 12 -33.45 -2.21 -23.00
CA ALA A 12 -32.38 -3.17 -22.82
C ALA A 12 -31.85 -3.60 -24.20
N LEU A 13 -30.64 -3.15 -24.55
CA LEU A 13 -29.91 -3.66 -25.71
C LEU A 13 -29.09 -4.87 -25.24
N ALA A 14 -29.55 -6.07 -25.58
CA ALA A 14 -28.79 -7.30 -25.34
C ALA A 14 -27.57 -7.33 -26.26
N VAL A 15 -26.36 -7.18 -25.69
CA VAL A 15 -25.11 -7.44 -26.40
C VAL A 15 -24.86 -8.95 -26.38
N ALA A 16 -24.76 -9.55 -27.56
CA ALA A 16 -24.40 -10.96 -27.72
C ALA A 16 -22.95 -11.18 -27.26
N VAL A 17 -22.77 -11.92 -26.17
CA VAL A 17 -21.45 -12.38 -25.72
C VAL A 17 -21.08 -13.61 -26.54
N SER A 18 -20.05 -13.46 -27.37
CA SER A 18 -19.38 -14.57 -28.05
C SER A 18 -18.75 -15.51 -27.02
N THR A 19 -19.33 -16.68 -26.83
CA THR A 19 -18.77 -17.74 -25.98
C THR A 19 -17.58 -18.40 -26.68
N LEU A 20 -16.36 -18.01 -26.32
CA LEU A 20 -15.19 -18.84 -26.55
C LEU A 20 -15.21 -19.99 -25.53
N ALA A 21 -15.40 -21.21 -26.03
CA ALA A 21 -15.32 -22.42 -25.22
C ALA A 21 -13.86 -22.65 -24.80
N PHE A 22 -13.57 -22.58 -23.50
CA PHE A 22 -12.31 -23.06 -22.95
C PHE A 22 -12.44 -24.55 -22.62
N THR A 23 -11.57 -25.36 -23.22
CA THR A 23 -11.37 -26.76 -22.83
C THR A 23 -10.92 -26.84 -21.38
N ALA A 24 -11.63 -27.66 -20.59
CA ALA A 24 -11.30 -27.95 -19.21
C ALA A 24 -9.84 -28.42 -19.09
N VAL A 25 -9.05 -27.70 -18.28
CA VAL A 25 -7.72 -28.15 -17.87
C VAL A 25 -7.91 -29.29 -16.86
N ALA A 26 -7.31 -30.44 -17.14
CA ALA A 26 -7.34 -31.58 -16.25
C ALA A 26 -6.80 -31.21 -14.86
N THR A 27 -7.56 -31.50 -13.81
CA THR A 27 -7.10 -31.36 -12.42
C THR A 27 -6.01 -32.39 -12.17
N VAL A 28 -4.77 -31.94 -12.06
CA VAL A 28 -3.66 -32.75 -11.56
C VAL A 28 -3.86 -32.94 -10.05
N PRO A 29 -3.86 -34.18 -9.52
CA PRO A 29 -3.97 -34.40 -8.09
C PRO A 29 -2.74 -33.80 -7.39
N VAL A 30 -2.98 -32.95 -6.38
CA VAL A 30 -1.94 -32.32 -5.56
C VAL A 30 -1.29 -33.40 -4.70
N THR A 31 -0.19 -33.96 -5.20
CA THR A 31 0.74 -34.76 -4.39
C THR A 31 1.78 -33.82 -3.80
N THR A 32 1.78 -33.69 -2.47
CA THR A 32 2.83 -33.11 -1.60
C THR A 32 3.55 -31.89 -2.15
N VAL A 33 3.20 -30.70 -1.63
CA VAL A 33 3.87 -29.43 -1.90
C VAL A 33 5.38 -29.58 -1.68
N ALA A 34 6.14 -29.77 -2.76
CA ALA A 34 7.56 -29.49 -2.74
C ALA A 34 7.67 -27.99 -2.54
N ASN A 35 8.38 -27.57 -1.48
CA ASN A 35 8.68 -26.15 -1.26
C ASN A 35 9.19 -25.56 -2.58
N ALA A 36 8.53 -24.50 -3.05
CA ALA A 36 9.11 -23.67 -4.08
C ALA A 36 10.51 -23.29 -3.58
N ALA A 37 11.51 -23.40 -4.46
CA ALA A 37 12.87 -23.17 -4.07
C ALA A 37 12.99 -21.70 -3.59
N ASP A 38 13.56 -21.52 -2.41
CA ASP A 38 13.78 -20.21 -1.80
C ASP A 38 14.78 -19.42 -2.63
N LEU A 39 14.75 -18.09 -2.53
CA LEU A 39 15.75 -17.27 -3.19
C LEU A 39 17.00 -17.16 -2.27
N ALA A 40 18.22 -17.18 -2.85
CA ALA A 40 19.47 -16.98 -2.10
C ALA A 40 20.09 -15.59 -2.34
N GLY A 41 19.26 -14.58 -2.54
CA GLY A 41 19.73 -13.23 -2.86
C GLY A 41 20.42 -12.54 -1.68
N PRO A 42 21.53 -11.79 -1.89
CA PRO A 42 22.12 -11.02 -0.81
C PRO A 42 21.23 -9.82 -0.43
N TRP A 43 21.20 -9.54 0.88
CA TRP A 43 20.76 -8.26 1.41
C TRP A 43 21.97 -7.34 1.54
N THR A 44 21.82 -6.11 1.06
CA THR A 44 22.89 -5.11 1.08
C THR A 44 22.35 -3.77 1.56
N PRO A 45 23.18 -2.96 2.23
CA PRO A 45 22.79 -1.61 2.57
C PRO A 45 22.44 -0.78 1.33
N VAL A 46 21.47 0.11 1.51
CA VAL A 46 21.21 1.17 0.54
C VAL A 46 22.13 2.35 0.87
N VAL A 47 22.95 2.78 -0.08
CA VAL A 47 23.90 3.90 0.05
C VAL A 47 25.02 3.62 1.06
N ASP A 48 24.74 3.73 2.35
CA ASP A 48 25.65 3.43 3.45
C ASP A 48 24.91 2.64 4.54
N ALA A 49 25.64 1.73 5.18
CA ALA A 49 25.20 0.70 6.12
C ALA A 49 24.44 1.16 7.37
N SER A 50 24.09 2.43 7.52
CA SER A 50 23.38 2.90 8.73
C SER A 50 22.68 4.26 8.64
N ALA A 51 22.48 4.80 7.44
CA ALA A 51 22.07 6.18 7.23
C ALA A 51 20.79 6.63 7.93
N LEU A 52 19.75 5.79 7.98
CA LEU A 52 18.48 6.14 8.63
C LEU A 52 18.50 5.76 10.11
N ASN A 53 18.03 6.68 10.95
CA ASN A 53 17.96 6.49 12.39
C ASN A 53 16.56 6.08 12.89
N ASN A 54 15.58 5.94 12.01
CA ASN A 54 14.22 5.55 12.36
C ASN A 54 13.48 4.94 11.15
N LYS A 55 12.25 4.53 11.41
CA LYS A 55 11.31 3.83 10.52
C LYS A 55 11.07 4.52 9.17
N VAL A 56 10.96 3.70 8.12
CA VAL A 56 10.46 4.08 6.78
C VAL A 56 9.01 3.66 6.64
N TYR A 57 8.20 4.52 6.04
CA TYR A 57 6.76 4.29 5.84
C TYR A 57 6.39 4.22 4.36
N SER A 58 7.01 5.03 3.51
CA SER A 58 6.71 5.07 2.07
C SER A 58 7.98 5.30 1.26
N MET A 59 7.92 4.85 0.01
CA MET A 59 8.95 5.14 -0.98
C MET A 59 8.31 5.35 -2.35
N LEU A 60 8.89 6.23 -3.16
CA LEU A 60 8.45 6.51 -4.52
C LEU A 60 9.65 6.68 -5.43
N GLN A 61 9.61 6.09 -6.62
CA GLN A 61 10.70 6.21 -7.60
C GLN A 61 10.33 7.17 -8.74
N ASN A 62 11.29 8.01 -9.14
CA ASN A 62 11.21 8.89 -10.30
C ASN A 62 12.52 8.80 -11.10
N GLY A 63 12.49 8.09 -12.22
CA GLY A 63 13.71 7.76 -12.94
C GLY A 63 14.67 6.99 -12.03
N ASN A 64 15.88 7.51 -11.85
CA ASN A 64 16.89 6.89 -10.99
C ASN A 64 16.77 7.31 -9.52
N THR A 65 16.02 8.36 -9.22
CA THR A 65 15.89 8.88 -7.85
C THR A 65 14.80 8.12 -7.10
N VAL A 66 15.15 7.62 -5.92
CA VAL A 66 14.18 7.08 -4.96
C VAL A 66 13.99 8.10 -3.85
N TYR A 67 12.73 8.48 -3.62
CA TYR A 67 12.30 9.28 -2.48
C TYR A 67 11.85 8.33 -1.37
N VAL A 68 12.22 8.64 -0.14
CA VAL A 68 11.93 7.85 1.05
C VAL A 68 11.27 8.76 2.08
N GLY A 69 10.07 8.39 2.51
CA GLY A 69 9.28 9.05 3.54
C GLY A 69 9.24 8.21 4.82
N GLY A 70 9.37 8.86 5.97
CA GLY A 70 9.27 8.15 7.24
C GLY A 70 9.45 9.03 8.47
N MET A 71 9.81 8.41 9.58
CA MET A 71 9.93 9.02 10.91
C MET A 71 11.39 9.33 11.30
N PHE A 72 12.33 9.15 10.36
CA PHE A 72 13.75 9.40 10.59
C PHE A 72 14.03 10.89 10.74
N THR A 73 14.91 11.23 11.68
CA THR A 73 15.35 12.61 11.94
C THR A 73 16.76 12.89 11.39
N SER A 74 17.30 11.93 10.64
CA SER A 74 18.56 12.04 9.93
C SER A 74 18.65 10.96 8.87
N ALA A 75 19.19 11.32 7.70
CA ALA A 75 19.59 10.39 6.66
C ALA A 75 21.04 10.67 6.24
N GLY A 76 21.89 9.65 6.28
CA GLY A 76 23.33 9.77 5.98
C GLY A 76 24.06 10.70 6.95
N GLY A 77 23.58 10.79 8.20
CA GLY A 77 24.08 11.73 9.20
C GLY A 77 23.60 13.18 9.03
N SER A 78 22.83 13.49 7.98
CA SER A 78 22.31 14.83 7.73
C SER A 78 20.91 15.02 8.31
N ALA A 79 20.77 15.92 9.29
CA ALA A 79 19.47 16.35 9.81
C ALA A 79 18.66 17.17 8.79
N ALA A 80 19.29 17.72 7.76
CA ALA A 80 18.57 18.39 6.67
C ALA A 80 17.71 17.39 5.87
N ALA A 81 18.12 16.12 5.84
CA ALA A 81 17.38 15.02 5.23
C ALA A 81 16.53 14.27 6.27
N SER A 82 15.76 15.01 7.08
CA SER A 82 14.80 14.44 8.03
C SER A 82 13.45 14.20 7.36
N TYR A 83 12.80 13.08 7.70
CA TYR A 83 11.44 12.65 7.31
C TYR A 83 11.19 12.42 5.83
N LEU A 84 11.91 13.12 4.95
CA LEU A 84 11.84 13.02 3.51
C LEU A 84 13.24 13.18 2.90
N ALA A 85 13.79 12.07 2.42
CA ALA A 85 15.13 12.01 1.85
C ALA A 85 15.11 11.31 0.49
N SER A 86 16.19 11.44 -0.27
CA SER A 86 16.34 10.75 -1.56
C SER A 86 17.74 10.27 -1.79
N PHE A 87 17.89 9.33 -2.72
CA PHE A 87 19.17 8.86 -3.24
C PHE A 87 19.01 8.39 -4.69
N ASP A 88 20.13 8.26 -5.40
CA ASP A 88 20.17 7.64 -6.73
C ASP A 88 20.30 6.13 -6.59
N ALA A 89 19.25 5.39 -6.95
CA ALA A 89 19.21 3.93 -6.83
C ALA A 89 20.18 3.21 -7.78
N THR A 90 20.63 3.86 -8.85
CA THR A 90 21.56 3.28 -9.82
C THR A 90 23.03 3.46 -9.42
N ASN A 91 23.31 4.34 -8.46
CA ASN A 91 24.65 4.64 -8.00
C ASN A 91 24.91 4.00 -6.62
N PRO A 92 25.72 2.93 -6.53
CA PRO A 92 26.03 2.27 -5.26
C PRO A 92 26.83 3.16 -4.29
N SER A 93 27.38 4.28 -4.75
CA SER A 93 28.06 5.29 -3.95
C SER A 93 27.26 6.59 -3.83
N ALA A 94 25.95 6.56 -4.14
CA ALA A 94 25.06 7.69 -3.88
C ALA A 94 25.10 8.06 -2.39
N THR A 95 24.79 9.31 -2.07
CA THR A 95 24.58 9.76 -0.69
C THR A 95 23.14 10.21 -0.51
N TRP A 96 22.65 10.17 0.72
CA TRP A 96 21.33 10.71 1.05
C TRP A 96 21.28 12.22 0.81
N GLN A 97 20.19 12.68 0.18
CA GLN A 97 19.94 14.08 -0.13
C GLN A 97 18.62 14.54 0.49
N PRO A 98 18.56 15.76 1.06
CA PRO A 98 17.30 16.36 1.46
C PRO A 98 16.42 16.59 0.22
N VAL A 99 15.13 16.31 0.33
CA VAL A 99 14.17 16.51 -0.77
C VAL A 99 13.50 17.89 -0.69
N THR A 100 13.33 18.40 0.54
CA THR A 100 12.70 19.68 0.83
C THR A 100 13.69 20.62 1.50
N ASN A 101 13.59 21.92 1.20
CA ASN A 101 14.32 22.98 1.90
C ASN A 101 13.55 23.53 3.12
N ALA A 102 12.30 23.12 3.30
CA ALA A 102 11.48 23.42 4.46
C ALA A 102 11.52 22.25 5.46
N ALA A 103 11.53 22.57 6.75
CA ALA A 103 11.35 21.57 7.78
C ALA A 103 9.88 21.11 7.84
N LEU A 104 9.67 19.83 8.17
CA LEU A 104 8.37 19.18 8.28
C LEU A 104 7.95 18.95 9.75
N ALA A 105 8.53 19.64 10.73
CA ALA A 105 8.34 19.28 12.14
C ALA A 105 6.87 19.41 12.60
N ALA A 106 6.41 18.49 13.45
CA ALA A 106 5.16 18.61 14.18
C ALA A 106 5.37 19.46 15.44
N GLY A 107 4.51 20.46 15.68
CA GLY A 107 4.57 21.30 16.88
C GLY A 107 4.41 20.52 18.21
N SER A 108 3.84 19.31 18.20
CA SER A 108 3.85 18.34 19.30
C SER A 108 3.68 16.90 18.79
N GLY A 109 4.26 15.93 19.50
CA GLY A 109 4.24 14.51 19.12
C GLY A 109 5.26 14.15 18.05
N TYR A 110 5.02 13.06 17.33
CA TYR A 110 5.92 12.58 16.29
C TYR A 110 5.65 13.21 14.92
N THR A 111 6.66 13.22 14.06
CA THR A 111 6.58 13.67 12.66
C THR A 111 6.90 12.51 11.74
N TYR A 112 6.12 12.33 10.68
CA TYR A 112 6.42 11.33 9.66
C TYR A 112 5.74 11.65 8.32
N VAL A 113 6.34 11.16 7.24
CA VAL A 113 5.72 11.08 5.91
C VAL A 113 5.26 9.64 5.68
N SER A 114 3.94 9.42 5.63
CA SER A 114 3.31 8.10 5.51
C SER A 114 3.13 7.66 4.06
N SER A 115 2.87 8.60 3.15
CA SER A 115 2.57 8.31 1.75
C SER A 115 3.00 9.45 0.82
N MET A 116 3.23 9.09 -0.44
CA MET A 116 3.73 10.01 -1.46
C MET A 116 3.12 9.66 -2.82
N ALA A 117 2.77 10.69 -3.57
CA ALA A 117 2.39 10.54 -4.98
C ALA A 117 2.93 11.70 -5.81
N ARG A 118 3.00 11.54 -7.12
CA ARG A 118 3.59 12.56 -8.00
C ARG A 118 2.65 12.90 -9.14
N THR A 119 2.58 14.20 -9.48
CA THR A 119 2.02 14.68 -10.73
C THR A 119 2.85 15.84 -11.27
N GLY A 120 3.11 15.84 -12.58
CA GLY A 120 3.99 16.83 -13.22
C GLY A 120 5.38 16.92 -12.58
N THR A 121 5.76 18.13 -12.16
CA THR A 121 7.05 18.44 -11.52
C THR A 121 7.04 18.32 -10.00
N ASP A 122 5.92 17.85 -9.44
CA ASP A 122 5.63 18.04 -8.03
C ASP A 122 5.39 16.71 -7.32
N LEU A 123 6.01 16.58 -6.16
CA LEU A 123 5.80 15.48 -5.22
C LEU A 123 4.79 15.92 -4.17
N TYR A 124 3.72 15.18 -4.00
CA TYR A 124 2.74 15.35 -2.94
C TYR A 124 3.06 14.38 -1.83
N ILE A 125 3.15 14.89 -0.61
CA ILE A 125 3.48 14.12 0.58
C ILE A 125 2.33 14.20 1.58
N GLY A 126 2.04 13.08 2.22
CA GLY A 126 1.05 12.93 3.28
C GLY A 126 1.70 12.39 4.53
N GLY A 127 1.14 12.73 5.69
CA GLY A 127 1.58 12.17 6.97
C GLY A 127 1.18 13.06 8.14
N ARG A 128 2.03 13.06 9.17
CA ARG A 128 1.91 13.89 10.35
C ARG A 128 3.02 14.92 10.37
N PHE A 129 2.69 16.16 10.09
CA PHE A 129 3.59 17.30 10.16
C PHE A 129 2.79 18.59 10.27
N ALA A 130 3.29 19.56 11.01
CA ALA A 130 2.58 20.81 11.29
C ALA A 130 3.59 21.95 11.46
N GLN A 131 4.04 22.51 10.33
CA GLN A 131 5.01 23.61 10.30
C GLN A 131 4.58 24.71 9.32
N GLY A 132 4.17 25.85 9.86
CA GLY A 132 3.67 26.96 9.06
C GLY A 132 2.43 26.55 8.25
N THR A 133 2.53 26.57 6.92
CA THR A 133 1.45 26.13 6.02
C THR A 133 1.46 24.63 5.73
N LEU A 134 2.51 23.92 6.15
CA LEU A 134 2.67 22.48 5.91
C LEU A 134 1.93 21.72 7.02
N ASN A 135 0.70 21.28 6.73
CA ASN A 135 -0.17 20.64 7.71
C ASN A 135 -0.74 19.33 7.17
N ASN A 136 -0.07 18.23 7.49
CA ASN A 136 -0.36 16.83 7.12
C ASN A 136 -0.33 16.50 5.61
N VAL A 137 -0.51 17.50 4.75
CA VAL A 137 -0.30 17.40 3.30
C VAL A 137 0.54 18.57 2.83
N ALA A 138 1.50 18.28 1.95
CA ALA A 138 2.29 19.30 1.29
C ALA A 138 2.63 18.90 -0.14
N LYS A 139 2.90 19.91 -0.94
CA LYS A 139 3.48 19.79 -2.28
C LYS A 139 4.95 20.21 -2.21
N VAL A 140 5.85 19.43 -2.82
CA VAL A 140 7.27 19.72 -2.95
C VAL A 140 7.64 19.83 -4.43
N ALA A 141 8.12 21.00 -4.85
CA ALA A 141 8.59 21.21 -6.22
C ALA A 141 9.96 20.54 -6.41
N LEU A 142 10.02 19.47 -7.21
CA LEU A 142 11.21 18.61 -7.29
C LEU A 142 12.47 19.30 -7.86
N GLY A 143 12.29 20.38 -8.63
CA GLY A 143 13.41 21.16 -9.18
C GLY A 143 14.08 22.11 -8.18
N SER A 144 13.37 22.53 -7.13
CA SER A 144 13.86 23.53 -6.15
C SER A 144 13.86 23.04 -4.71
N GLY A 145 13.17 21.94 -4.42
CA GLY A 145 12.90 21.47 -3.06
C GLY A 145 11.96 22.38 -2.27
N ALA A 146 11.31 23.36 -2.91
CA ALA A 146 10.38 24.25 -2.23
C ALA A 146 9.11 23.49 -1.84
N ALA A 147 8.80 23.45 -0.54
CA ALA A 147 7.57 22.85 -0.03
C ALA A 147 6.51 23.92 0.26
N THR A 148 5.27 23.63 -0.12
CA THR A 148 4.10 24.50 0.07
C THR A 148 2.90 23.68 0.55
N GLY A 149 2.15 24.21 1.51
CA GLY A 149 0.84 23.67 1.88
C GLY A 149 -0.17 23.83 0.74
N LEU A 150 -1.21 23.02 0.75
CA LEU A 150 -2.27 23.08 -0.26
C LEU A 150 -3.33 24.12 0.15
N ASP A 151 -3.31 25.29 -0.49
CA ASP A 151 -4.21 26.45 -0.27
C ASP A 151 -4.25 27.03 1.15
N GLY A 152 -3.14 26.94 1.90
CA GLY A 152 -3.16 27.21 3.35
C GLY A 152 -4.09 26.26 4.12
N GLY A 153 -4.62 25.24 3.43
CA GLY A 153 -5.56 24.28 3.94
C GLY A 153 -4.90 23.35 4.93
N THR A 154 -5.58 23.18 6.05
CA THR A 154 -5.23 22.21 7.07
C THR A 154 -6.09 21.00 6.82
N VAL A 155 -5.50 19.82 6.60
CA VAL A 155 -6.25 18.58 6.82
C VAL A 155 -6.55 18.54 8.32
N ALA A 156 -7.79 18.89 8.64
CA ALA A 156 -8.20 19.36 9.96
C ALA A 156 -8.64 18.18 10.83
N TYR A 157 -8.03 18.13 12.00
CA TYR A 157 -8.35 17.24 13.11
C TYR A 157 -9.80 17.43 13.57
N ASN A 158 -10.46 16.37 14.03
CA ASN A 158 -11.53 16.51 15.01
C ASN A 158 -11.13 15.89 16.35
N VAL A 159 -11.56 16.61 17.38
CA VAL A 159 -11.26 16.47 18.79
C VAL A 159 -12.16 15.39 19.38
N SER A 160 -11.66 14.16 19.49
CA SER A 160 -12.28 13.15 20.36
C SER A 160 -11.23 12.15 20.86
N GLY A 161 -10.35 12.60 21.74
CA GLY A 161 -9.59 11.75 22.67
C GLY A 161 -8.65 10.67 22.10
N ASN A 162 -8.55 10.54 20.77
CA ASN A 162 -7.66 9.59 20.11
C ASN A 162 -6.70 10.37 19.20
N THR A 163 -5.40 10.18 19.43
CA THR A 163 -4.32 11.12 19.11
C THR A 163 -3.61 10.88 17.76
N GLU A 164 -4.15 10.03 16.89
CA GLU A 164 -3.44 9.49 15.71
C GLU A 164 -4.40 9.30 14.53
N ARG A 165 -4.76 10.40 13.85
CA ARG A 165 -5.74 10.40 12.74
C ARG A 165 -5.25 11.30 11.60
N ASP A 166 -4.09 10.92 11.09
CA ASP A 166 -3.29 11.65 10.11
C ASP A 166 -3.65 11.25 8.67
N VAL A 167 -2.94 11.81 7.69
CA VAL A 167 -2.99 11.34 6.30
C VAL A 167 -2.18 10.05 6.21
N GLU A 168 -2.78 8.99 5.69
CA GLU A 168 -2.15 7.67 5.59
C GLU A 168 -1.79 7.34 4.14
N GLU A 169 -2.55 7.85 3.18
CA GLU A 169 -2.40 7.46 1.78
C GLU A 169 -2.69 8.60 0.81
N ILE A 170 -1.87 8.71 -0.25
CA ILE A 170 -2.07 9.65 -1.34
C ILE A 170 -2.03 8.91 -2.68
N ALA A 171 -2.96 9.24 -3.57
CA ALA A 171 -2.99 8.76 -4.95
C ALA A 171 -3.31 9.90 -5.92
N VAL A 172 -3.03 9.70 -7.20
CA VAL A 172 -3.26 10.70 -8.24
C VAL A 172 -4.04 10.10 -9.40
N ILE A 173 -5.07 10.80 -9.85
CA ILE A 173 -5.74 10.55 -11.14
C ILE A 173 -5.80 11.88 -11.88
N GLY A 174 -5.13 11.96 -13.04
CA GLY A 174 -5.08 13.17 -13.85
C GLY A 174 -4.57 14.39 -13.07
N ASN A 175 -5.42 15.39 -12.92
CA ASN A 175 -5.14 16.64 -12.20
C ASN A 175 -5.57 16.61 -10.73
N LYS A 176 -6.11 15.51 -10.21
CA LYS A 176 -6.56 15.38 -8.84
C LYS A 176 -5.59 14.55 -8.00
N VAL A 177 -5.30 15.07 -6.81
CA VAL A 177 -4.56 14.38 -5.75
C VAL A 177 -5.56 13.96 -4.68
N TYR A 178 -5.75 12.65 -4.53
CA TYR A 178 -6.63 12.07 -3.53
C TYR A 178 -5.83 11.83 -2.26
N VAL A 179 -6.40 12.24 -1.14
CA VAL A 179 -5.80 12.14 0.18
C VAL A 179 -6.74 11.33 1.04
N GLY A 180 -6.25 10.22 1.58
CA GLY A 180 -6.96 9.33 2.48
C GLY A 180 -6.25 9.23 3.83
N GLY A 181 -7.02 9.02 4.90
CA GLY A 181 -6.47 8.83 6.23
C GLY A 181 -7.55 8.80 7.28
N GLY A 182 -7.16 9.01 8.54
CA GLY A 182 -8.08 8.99 9.68
C GLY A 182 -8.73 10.34 10.00
N PHE A 183 -8.56 11.35 9.15
CA PHE A 183 -8.94 12.74 9.43
C PHE A 183 -10.45 12.97 9.35
N ALA A 184 -10.94 13.95 10.11
CA ALA A 184 -12.37 14.25 10.20
C ALA A 184 -12.88 15.23 9.13
N GLY A 185 -11.97 15.89 8.43
CA GLY A 185 -12.26 16.72 7.28
C GLY A 185 -11.05 17.54 6.86
N VAL A 186 -11.22 18.30 5.79
CA VAL A 186 -10.26 19.28 5.32
C VAL A 186 -10.80 20.67 5.60
N SER A 187 -9.91 21.61 5.87
CA SER A 187 -10.21 23.03 5.89
C SER A 187 -9.34 23.74 4.86
N ASP A 188 -9.87 24.79 4.25
CA ASP A 188 -9.15 25.71 3.38
C ASP A 188 -9.13 27.12 3.99
N GLY A 189 -8.56 28.11 3.28
CA GLY A 189 -8.52 29.50 3.73
C GLY A 189 -9.91 30.13 3.98
N THR A 190 -10.99 29.45 3.64
CA THR A 190 -12.38 29.91 3.76
C THR A 190 -13.20 29.15 4.82
N GLY A 191 -12.74 27.99 5.29
CA GLY A 191 -13.39 27.22 6.37
C GLY A 191 -13.28 25.70 6.19
N THR A 192 -14.14 24.95 6.86
CA THR A 192 -14.22 23.48 6.71
C THR A 192 -14.90 23.11 5.40
N VAL A 193 -14.28 22.20 4.65
CA VAL A 193 -14.84 21.58 3.44
C VAL A 193 -15.70 20.39 3.85
N ALA A 194 -17.00 20.47 3.59
CA ALA A 194 -17.96 19.42 3.96
C ALA A 194 -17.63 18.07 3.30
N ASP A 195 -18.06 16.97 3.94
CA ASP A 195 -18.03 15.60 3.39
C ASP A 195 -16.64 15.07 3.00
N THR A 196 -15.59 15.62 3.62
CA THR A 196 -14.19 15.23 3.39
C THR A 196 -13.63 14.31 4.48
N ALA A 197 -14.46 13.75 5.37
CA ALA A 197 -13.97 12.85 6.41
C ALA A 197 -13.39 11.55 5.81
N GLY A 198 -12.14 11.25 6.15
CA GLY A 198 -11.41 10.05 5.74
C GLY A 198 -10.94 10.01 4.28
N ILE A 199 -11.50 10.87 3.40
CA ILE A 199 -11.06 11.03 2.01
C ILE A 199 -11.40 12.42 1.45
N ALA A 200 -10.46 13.02 0.74
CA ALA A 200 -10.64 14.29 0.04
C ALA A 200 -9.85 14.31 -1.28
N ALA A 201 -10.25 15.18 -2.21
CA ALA A 201 -9.51 15.42 -3.44
C ALA A 201 -9.04 16.88 -3.50
N TRP A 202 -7.78 17.07 -3.88
CA TRP A 202 -7.20 18.34 -4.24
C TRP A 202 -7.09 18.44 -5.76
N ASP A 203 -7.78 19.40 -6.36
CA ASP A 203 -7.67 19.68 -7.80
C ASP A 203 -6.51 20.66 -8.05
N THR A 204 -5.49 20.21 -8.78
CA THR A 204 -4.28 20.99 -9.08
C THR A 204 -4.50 22.12 -10.07
N THR A 205 -5.62 22.14 -10.79
CA THR A 205 -5.97 23.18 -11.76
C THR A 205 -6.76 24.31 -11.14
N THR A 206 -7.76 23.97 -10.31
CA THR A 206 -8.57 24.96 -9.61
C THR A 206 -8.00 25.36 -8.26
N THR A 207 -6.97 24.65 -7.81
CA THR A 207 -6.32 24.82 -6.50
C THR A 207 -7.32 24.81 -5.35
N ASN A 208 -8.24 23.84 -5.38
CA ASN A 208 -9.30 23.71 -4.38
C ASN A 208 -9.40 22.28 -3.86
N TRP A 209 -9.84 22.17 -2.61
CA TRP A 209 -10.27 20.93 -2.01
C TRP A 209 -11.73 20.62 -2.37
N GLY A 210 -12.05 19.33 -2.46
CA GLY A 210 -13.40 18.83 -2.66
C GLY A 210 -13.60 17.44 -2.08
N ALA A 211 -14.86 17.13 -1.75
CA ALA A 211 -15.27 15.79 -1.37
C ALA A 211 -15.42 14.88 -2.59
N LEU A 212 -15.36 13.57 -2.36
CA LEU A 212 -15.78 12.56 -3.33
C LEU A 212 -17.27 12.33 -3.09
N ASP A 213 -18.07 13.12 -3.81
CA ASP A 213 -19.51 13.25 -3.59
C ASP A 213 -19.87 13.58 -2.13
N SER A 214 -20.58 12.70 -1.42
CA SER A 214 -20.98 12.93 -0.02
C SER A 214 -20.13 12.15 0.99
N GLY A 215 -18.93 11.74 0.59
CA GLY A 215 -17.90 11.15 1.44
C GLY A 215 -18.16 9.70 1.83
N PHE A 216 -17.61 9.27 2.97
CA PHE A 216 -17.79 7.91 3.48
C PHE A 216 -18.99 7.74 4.42
N ALA A 217 -19.48 6.50 4.47
CA ALA A 217 -20.35 6.01 5.52
C ALA A 217 -19.51 5.52 6.71
N ASP A 218 -19.72 6.18 7.84
CA ASP A 218 -19.06 5.91 9.11
C ASP A 218 -19.68 4.70 9.81
N ASP A 219 -18.89 3.94 10.56
CA ASP A 219 -19.45 3.06 11.58
C ASP A 219 -19.73 3.90 12.83
N ALA A 220 -20.83 3.64 13.54
CA ALA A 220 -21.29 4.54 14.60
C ALA A 220 -20.29 4.75 15.77
N ASN A 221 -19.13 4.07 15.76
CA ASN A 221 -18.13 4.08 16.83
C ASN A 221 -16.72 4.50 16.39
N THR A 222 -16.39 4.58 15.10
CA THR A 222 -15.04 4.91 14.62
C THR A 222 -15.07 5.67 13.29
N ALA A 223 -14.72 6.97 13.32
CA ALA A 223 -14.63 7.78 12.09
C ALA A 223 -13.82 7.07 10.99
N PRO A 224 -14.26 7.17 9.72
CA PRO A 224 -13.76 6.35 8.62
C PRO A 224 -12.28 6.60 8.40
N ASN A 225 -11.55 5.54 8.09
CA ASN A 225 -10.11 5.60 7.85
C ASN A 225 -9.76 4.96 6.50
N THR A 226 -9.02 5.67 5.66
CA THR A 226 -8.40 5.10 4.46
C THR A 226 -6.98 4.67 4.80
N ASN A 227 -6.63 3.41 4.52
CA ASN A 227 -5.29 2.88 4.80
C ASN A 227 -4.52 2.46 3.54
N GLY A 228 -5.22 2.07 2.47
CA GLY A 228 -4.59 1.71 1.20
C GLY A 228 -5.38 2.25 0.03
N MET A 229 -4.69 2.69 -1.02
CA MET A 229 -5.37 3.30 -2.17
C MET A 229 -4.55 3.08 -3.44
N VAL A 230 -5.21 2.71 -4.52
CA VAL A 230 -4.57 2.58 -5.83
C VAL A 230 -5.42 3.20 -6.92
N ALA A 231 -4.79 4.04 -7.73
CA ALA A 231 -5.38 4.59 -8.94
C ALA A 231 -5.16 3.63 -10.10
N VAL A 232 -6.23 3.33 -10.84
CA VAL A 232 -6.19 2.49 -12.04
C VAL A 232 -7.02 3.17 -13.11
N ALA A 233 -6.36 3.65 -14.16
CA ALA A 233 -6.97 4.51 -15.17
C ALA A 233 -7.68 5.72 -14.51
N ASN A 234 -9.01 5.81 -14.60
CA ASN A 234 -9.81 6.89 -14.03
C ASN A 234 -10.51 6.52 -12.72
N ASP A 235 -10.23 5.33 -12.19
CA ASP A 235 -10.88 4.81 -11.00
C ASP A 235 -9.89 4.73 -9.84
N LEU A 236 -10.41 4.93 -8.65
CA LEU A 236 -9.70 4.85 -7.40
C LEU A 236 -10.26 3.68 -6.60
N TYR A 237 -9.42 2.72 -6.27
CA TYR A 237 -9.79 1.62 -5.38
C TYR A 237 -9.22 1.90 -4.00
N ILE A 238 -10.10 1.98 -3.03
CA ILE A 238 -9.79 2.46 -1.69
C ILE A 238 -10.03 1.32 -0.72
N GLY A 239 -9.07 1.09 0.16
CA GLY A 239 -9.08 0.14 1.26
C GLY A 239 -8.93 0.86 2.61
N GLY A 240 -9.55 0.33 3.66
CA GLY A 240 -9.39 0.87 5.01
C GLY A 240 -10.39 0.33 6.01
N GLN A 241 -10.81 1.19 6.94
CA GLN A 241 -11.84 0.94 7.96
C GLN A 241 -13.02 1.91 7.74
N PHE A 242 -14.02 1.46 6.98
CA PHE A 242 -15.25 2.21 6.68
C PHE A 242 -16.36 1.24 6.27
N LEU A 243 -17.62 1.69 6.26
CA LEU A 243 -18.77 0.88 5.85
C LEU A 243 -19.10 0.95 4.35
N GLY A 244 -18.66 2.03 3.69
CA GLY A 244 -18.90 2.27 2.28
C GLY A 244 -18.75 3.76 1.92
N GLY A 245 -19.12 4.09 0.70
CA GLY A 245 -19.18 5.46 0.18
C GLY A 245 -20.62 5.96 0.15
N LYS A 246 -20.82 7.27 0.07
CA LYS A 246 -22.15 7.86 -0.02
C LYS A 246 -22.35 8.51 -1.39
N ASP A 247 -23.37 8.05 -2.11
CA ASP A 247 -23.82 8.59 -3.39
C ASP A 247 -25.08 9.43 -3.18
N GLY A 248 -24.99 10.76 -3.31
CA GLY A 248 -26.09 11.69 -3.04
C GLY A 248 -26.69 11.53 -1.63
N GLY A 249 -25.86 11.22 -0.64
CA GLY A 249 -26.25 10.93 0.76
C GLY A 249 -26.70 9.49 1.02
N THR A 250 -26.81 8.64 0.00
CA THR A 250 -27.18 7.22 0.13
C THR A 250 -25.93 6.36 0.28
N THR A 251 -25.86 5.55 1.33
CA THR A 251 -24.73 4.62 1.53
C THR A 251 -24.72 3.51 0.49
N ILE A 252 -23.65 3.44 -0.30
CA ILE A 252 -23.25 2.29 -1.09
C ILE A 252 -22.51 1.32 -0.18
N ALA A 253 -23.18 0.27 0.26
CA ALA A 253 -22.61 -0.72 1.18
C ALA A 253 -21.45 -1.47 0.50
N SER A 254 -20.24 -1.26 1.02
CA SER A 254 -19.02 -1.93 0.61
C SER A 254 -18.00 -1.74 1.70
N LYS A 255 -17.97 -2.67 2.66
CA LYS A 255 -17.17 -2.50 3.86
C LYS A 255 -15.70 -2.63 3.52
N ARG A 256 -14.89 -1.68 4.00
CA ARG A 256 -13.41 -1.68 3.98
C ARG A 256 -12.75 -1.65 2.61
N VAL A 257 -13.49 -1.86 1.53
CA VAL A 257 -13.00 -1.71 0.17
C VAL A 257 -14.11 -1.17 -0.72
N ILE A 258 -13.82 -0.14 -1.51
CA ILE A 258 -14.79 0.50 -2.40
C ILE A 258 -14.09 1.13 -3.61
N ALA A 259 -14.81 1.31 -4.71
CA ALA A 259 -14.32 2.00 -5.89
C ALA A 259 -14.99 3.37 -6.06
N TRP A 260 -14.21 4.38 -6.42
CA TRP A 260 -14.67 5.68 -6.91
C TRP A 260 -14.29 5.81 -8.38
N SER A 261 -15.23 6.23 -9.23
CA SER A 261 -14.91 6.56 -10.62
C SER A 261 -14.91 8.07 -10.81
N ASP A 262 -13.77 8.64 -11.20
CA ASP A 262 -13.69 10.09 -11.44
C ASP A 262 -14.41 10.49 -12.74
N ALA A 263 -14.55 9.55 -13.68
CA ALA A 263 -15.24 9.77 -14.94
C ALA A 263 -16.75 9.99 -14.76
N THR A 264 -17.37 9.27 -13.81
CA THR A 264 -18.81 9.36 -13.54
C THR A 264 -19.13 10.07 -12.24
N SER A 265 -18.13 10.34 -11.39
CA SER A 265 -18.30 10.88 -10.04
C SER A 265 -19.24 10.04 -9.17
N THR A 266 -19.06 8.72 -9.20
CA THR A 266 -19.93 7.77 -8.48
C THR A 266 -19.11 6.74 -7.71
N TRP A 267 -19.66 6.32 -6.58
CA TRP A 267 -19.19 5.18 -5.80
C TRP A 267 -19.73 3.86 -6.36
N SER A 268 -18.92 2.80 -6.32
CA SER A 268 -19.32 1.44 -6.71
C SER A 268 -18.92 0.43 -5.65
N SER A 269 -19.85 -0.46 -5.30
CA SER A 269 -19.59 -1.56 -4.37
C SER A 269 -18.62 -2.58 -4.97
N MET A 270 -17.73 -3.10 -4.14
CA MET A 270 -16.79 -4.17 -4.48
C MET A 270 -17.32 -5.50 -3.93
N ASN A 271 -18.55 -5.83 -4.32
CA ASN A 271 -19.32 -7.01 -3.89
C ASN A 271 -19.46 -7.13 -2.36
N GLY A 272 -19.89 -6.04 -1.71
CA GLY A 272 -20.08 -5.96 -0.26
C GLY A 272 -18.78 -5.77 0.54
N GLY A 273 -17.62 -6.03 -0.06
CA GLY A 273 -16.31 -5.86 0.56
C GLY A 273 -15.98 -6.94 1.59
N PHE A 274 -15.40 -6.54 2.73
CA PHE A 274 -14.91 -7.47 3.76
C PHE A 274 -15.61 -7.23 5.10
N GLY A 275 -16.00 -8.30 5.78
CA GLY A 275 -16.82 -8.23 7.00
C GLY A 275 -16.08 -7.86 8.27
N GLN A 276 -14.77 -8.17 8.34
CA GLN A 276 -13.88 -7.93 9.49
C GLN A 276 -12.45 -7.66 9.03
N GLY A 277 -11.60 -7.17 9.94
CA GLY A 277 -10.20 -6.80 9.67
C GLY A 277 -10.06 -5.44 8.98
N LEU A 278 -8.86 -5.05 8.62
CA LEU A 278 -8.55 -3.83 7.87
C LEU A 278 -8.02 -4.20 6.49
N VAL A 279 -8.24 -3.33 5.52
CA VAL A 279 -7.53 -3.36 4.22
C VAL A 279 -6.45 -2.29 4.29
N ALA A 280 -5.19 -2.70 4.49
CA ALA A 280 -4.05 -1.81 4.69
C ALA A 280 -3.36 -1.43 3.39
N SER A 281 -3.53 -2.23 2.33
CA SER A 281 -2.85 -1.98 1.07
C SER A 281 -3.73 -2.38 -0.09
N MET A 282 -3.70 -1.56 -1.14
CA MET A 282 -4.32 -1.85 -2.42
C MET A 282 -3.22 -1.80 -3.48
N ALA A 283 -3.22 -2.75 -4.40
CA ALA A 283 -2.26 -2.78 -5.50
C ALA A 283 -2.93 -3.31 -6.76
N ASN A 284 -2.45 -2.85 -7.92
CA ASN A 284 -2.95 -3.32 -9.20
C ASN A 284 -1.78 -3.60 -10.14
N SER A 285 -1.85 -4.72 -10.86
CA SER A 285 -0.92 -5.05 -11.93
C SER A 285 -1.65 -5.13 -13.27
N THR A 286 -1.11 -4.46 -14.28
CA THR A 286 -1.61 -4.51 -15.67
C THR A 286 -0.67 -5.26 -16.61
N THR A 287 0.43 -5.80 -16.09
CA THR A 287 1.50 -6.44 -16.87
C THR A 287 1.98 -7.73 -16.20
N GLY A 288 2.71 -8.55 -16.94
CA GLY A 288 3.25 -9.79 -16.40
C GLY A 288 2.22 -10.90 -16.27
N HIS A 289 2.59 -11.97 -15.56
CA HIS A 289 1.77 -13.18 -15.46
C HIS A 289 0.69 -13.07 -14.36
N VAL A 290 0.94 -12.35 -13.26
CA VAL A 290 -0.11 -11.95 -12.31
C VAL A 290 -0.61 -10.55 -12.63
N GLN A 291 -1.90 -10.46 -12.93
CA GLN A 291 -2.58 -9.20 -13.25
C GLN A 291 -3.88 -9.07 -12.45
N GLY A 292 -4.34 -7.83 -12.31
CA GLY A 292 -5.58 -7.47 -11.64
C GLY A 292 -5.36 -6.65 -10.37
N LEU A 293 -6.48 -6.33 -9.72
CA LEU A 293 -6.54 -5.57 -8.48
C LEU A 293 -6.48 -6.51 -7.28
N PHE A 294 -5.70 -6.14 -6.28
CA PHE A 294 -5.48 -6.87 -5.05
C PHE A 294 -5.77 -5.97 -3.85
N ALA A 295 -6.36 -6.57 -2.83
CA ALA A 295 -6.54 -5.99 -1.51
C ALA A 295 -5.77 -6.83 -0.49
N ALA A 296 -5.06 -6.16 0.42
CA ALA A 296 -4.32 -6.83 1.47
C ALA A 296 -4.44 -6.12 2.83
N GLY A 297 -4.28 -6.88 3.90
CA GLY A 297 -4.45 -6.43 5.28
C GLY A 297 -4.55 -7.61 6.23
N ASN A 298 -5.48 -7.56 7.18
CA ASN A 298 -5.76 -8.66 8.12
C ASN A 298 -7.23 -9.13 8.10
N PHE A 299 -7.95 -8.82 7.02
CA PHE A 299 -9.32 -9.29 6.81
C PHE A 299 -9.37 -10.81 6.56
N THR A 300 -10.46 -11.44 6.99
CA THR A 300 -10.60 -12.89 7.00
C THR A 300 -11.75 -13.42 6.12
N SER A 301 -12.69 -12.56 5.71
CA SER A 301 -13.82 -13.00 4.88
C SER A 301 -14.45 -11.87 4.07
N SER A 302 -15.03 -12.23 2.93
CA SER A 302 -15.92 -11.34 2.16
C SER A 302 -17.27 -11.18 2.85
N ASP A 303 -17.96 -10.07 2.60
CA ASP A 303 -19.39 -9.90 2.92
C ASP A 303 -20.33 -10.37 1.80
N ALA A 304 -19.77 -10.89 0.70
CA ALA A 304 -20.52 -11.51 -0.39
C ALA A 304 -21.26 -12.80 0.06
N THR A 305 -22.24 -13.20 -0.75
CA THR A 305 -22.93 -14.50 -0.63
C THR A 305 -22.72 -15.34 -1.89
N PRO A 306 -22.10 -16.53 -1.81
CA PRO A 306 -21.54 -17.16 -0.61
C PRO A 306 -20.30 -16.44 -0.08
N THR A 307 -20.05 -16.56 1.22
CA THR A 307 -18.87 -16.00 1.87
C THR A 307 -17.60 -16.73 1.42
N VAL A 308 -16.59 -15.98 1.00
CA VAL A 308 -15.23 -16.46 0.71
C VAL A 308 -14.34 -16.12 1.90
N THR A 309 -13.51 -17.07 2.34
CA THR A 309 -12.54 -16.85 3.42
C THR A 309 -11.16 -16.52 2.86
N PHE A 310 -10.46 -15.60 3.51
CA PHE A 310 -9.14 -15.11 3.14
C PHE A 310 -8.21 -15.13 4.37
N ASN A 311 -6.91 -15.02 4.12
CA ASN A 311 -5.90 -14.74 5.15
C ASN A 311 -5.18 -13.44 4.80
N GLY A 312 -5.94 -12.33 4.80
CA GLY A 312 -5.40 -10.98 4.59
C GLY A 312 -5.01 -10.64 3.15
N LEU A 313 -5.31 -11.48 2.15
CA LEU A 313 -5.01 -11.22 0.75
C LEU A 313 -6.12 -11.75 -0.16
N ALA A 314 -6.64 -10.89 -1.03
CA ALA A 314 -7.67 -11.22 -1.99
C ALA A 314 -7.39 -10.54 -3.34
N LYS A 315 -7.81 -11.18 -4.41
CA LYS A 315 -7.75 -10.65 -5.78
C LYS A 315 -9.16 -10.36 -6.27
N TRP A 316 -9.35 -9.25 -6.98
CA TRP A 316 -10.62 -8.92 -7.60
C TRP A 316 -10.72 -9.55 -8.98
N ASN A 317 -11.79 -10.30 -9.20
CA ASN A 317 -12.17 -10.83 -10.50
C ASN A 317 -13.17 -9.87 -11.15
N SER A 318 -12.73 -9.13 -12.16
CA SER A 318 -13.56 -8.14 -12.86
C SER A 318 -14.67 -8.76 -13.72
N VAL A 319 -14.56 -10.04 -14.06
CA VAL A 319 -15.57 -10.75 -14.88
C VAL A 319 -16.74 -11.19 -14.02
N SER A 320 -16.46 -11.83 -12.88
CA SER A 320 -17.50 -12.26 -11.94
C SER A 320 -17.90 -11.19 -10.91
N ALA A 321 -17.20 -10.05 -10.90
CA ALA A 321 -17.33 -8.99 -9.90
C ALA A 321 -17.25 -9.55 -8.47
N ALA A 322 -16.23 -10.35 -8.19
CA ALA A 322 -16.07 -11.02 -6.91
C ALA A 322 -14.61 -11.06 -6.44
N TRP A 323 -14.42 -11.09 -5.12
CA TRP A 323 -13.12 -11.35 -4.51
C TRP A 323 -12.82 -12.85 -4.49
N GLU A 324 -11.63 -13.23 -4.96
CA GLU A 324 -11.14 -14.60 -5.01
C GLU A 324 -9.86 -14.77 -4.18
N THR A 325 -9.64 -15.99 -3.69
CA THR A 325 -8.37 -16.37 -3.07
C THR A 325 -7.31 -16.52 -4.17
N ILE A 326 -6.04 -16.28 -3.84
CA ILE A 326 -4.95 -16.34 -4.82
C ILE A 326 -4.23 -17.69 -4.86
N SER A 327 -4.39 -18.52 -3.82
CA SER A 327 -3.75 -19.84 -3.69
C SER A 327 -4.42 -20.66 -2.58
N SER A 328 -4.04 -21.94 -2.44
CA SER A 328 -4.43 -22.78 -1.31
C SER A 328 -3.20 -23.55 -0.80
N PRO A 329 -2.69 -23.25 0.42
CA PRO A 329 -3.16 -22.24 1.38
C PRO A 329 -2.98 -20.80 0.89
N SER A 330 -3.97 -19.93 1.09
CA SER A 330 -3.88 -18.51 0.71
C SER A 330 -3.27 -17.65 1.82
N GLY A 331 -2.59 -16.56 1.43
CA GLY A 331 -2.29 -15.42 2.30
C GLY A 331 -1.20 -15.67 3.33
N VAL A 332 -1.26 -14.95 4.46
CA VAL A 332 -0.21 -14.94 5.49
C VAL A 332 -0.71 -15.40 6.87
N SER A 333 0.21 -15.83 7.73
CA SER A 333 -0.09 -16.22 9.12
C SER A 333 1.10 -15.98 10.06
N GLY A 334 0.83 -16.09 11.38
CA GLY A 334 1.80 -15.79 12.43
C GLY A 334 2.01 -14.28 12.64
N GLY A 335 2.66 -13.89 13.75
CA GLY A 335 2.74 -12.49 14.16
C GLY A 335 1.35 -11.87 14.34
N SER A 336 1.14 -10.66 13.83
CA SER A 336 -0.19 -10.01 13.72
C SER A 336 -0.96 -10.38 12.44
N ALA A 337 -0.34 -11.15 11.53
CA ALA A 337 -0.90 -11.60 10.25
C ALA A 337 -1.53 -10.46 9.42
N VAL A 338 -0.78 -9.35 9.29
CA VAL A 338 -1.19 -8.18 8.49
C VAL A 338 -0.21 -7.96 7.35
N ILE A 339 -0.75 -7.77 6.14
CA ILE A 339 0.02 -7.30 4.97
C ILE A 339 -0.16 -5.78 4.87
N GLU A 340 0.93 -5.03 4.96
CA GLU A 340 0.95 -3.57 4.90
C GLU A 340 1.59 -3.03 3.62
N ALA A 341 2.28 -3.87 2.84
CA ALA A 341 2.90 -3.49 1.58
C ALA A 341 2.67 -4.56 0.51
N MET A 342 2.39 -4.12 -0.71
CA MET A 342 2.34 -4.95 -1.90
C MET A 342 3.09 -4.25 -3.04
N ALA A 343 3.82 -5.03 -3.83
CA ALA A 343 4.41 -4.55 -5.07
C ALA A 343 4.53 -5.69 -6.09
N PHE A 344 4.43 -5.34 -7.37
CA PHE A 344 4.66 -6.27 -8.47
C PHE A 344 5.97 -5.93 -9.17
N ASP A 345 6.81 -6.93 -9.45
CA ASP A 345 7.95 -6.71 -10.35
C ASP A 345 7.53 -6.71 -11.83
N ALA A 346 8.50 -6.49 -12.72
CA ALA A 346 8.26 -6.45 -14.15
C ALA A 346 7.81 -7.79 -14.76
N ALA A 347 8.15 -8.92 -14.11
CA ALA A 347 7.66 -10.23 -14.53
C ALA A 347 6.20 -10.45 -14.13
N GLY A 348 5.72 -9.69 -13.14
CA GLY A 348 4.40 -9.80 -12.54
C GLY A 348 4.40 -10.63 -11.27
N ASP A 349 5.55 -10.94 -10.67
CA ASP A 349 5.57 -11.60 -9.37
C ASP A 349 5.09 -10.62 -8.28
N LEU A 350 4.24 -11.09 -7.37
CA LEU A 350 3.74 -10.29 -6.25
C LEU A 350 4.66 -10.44 -5.05
N TYR A 351 5.16 -9.32 -4.53
CA TYR A 351 5.83 -9.24 -3.24
C TYR A 351 4.87 -8.67 -2.22
N VAL A 352 4.76 -9.34 -1.07
CA VAL A 352 3.98 -8.86 0.08
C VAL A 352 4.90 -8.62 1.26
N GLY A 353 4.67 -7.53 1.97
CA GLY A 353 5.37 -7.14 3.18
C GLY A 353 4.39 -6.78 4.29
N GLY A 354 4.78 -6.99 5.54
CA GLY A 354 3.94 -6.68 6.69
C GLY A 354 4.45 -7.33 7.96
N ASN A 355 3.56 -7.68 8.89
CA ASN A 355 3.89 -8.40 10.12
C ASN A 355 3.34 -9.83 10.06
N PHE A 356 4.18 -10.78 9.69
CA PHE A 356 3.84 -12.20 9.57
C PHE A 356 5.08 -13.09 9.61
N THR A 357 4.91 -14.38 9.88
CA THR A 357 6.01 -15.36 9.91
C THR A 357 5.86 -16.50 8.90
N SER A 358 4.74 -16.53 8.17
CA SER A 358 4.51 -17.48 7.07
C SER A 358 3.61 -16.91 5.99
N ALA A 359 3.85 -17.31 4.74
CA ALA A 359 3.00 -17.04 3.58
C ALA A 359 2.71 -18.35 2.83
N GLY A 360 1.43 -18.69 2.63
CA GLY A 360 1.03 -19.93 1.95
C GLY A 360 1.57 -21.24 2.56
N GLY A 361 1.90 -21.23 3.86
CA GLY A 361 2.54 -22.35 4.56
C GLY A 361 4.08 -22.37 4.46
N VAL A 362 4.68 -21.51 3.63
CA VAL A 362 6.13 -21.29 3.59
C VAL A 362 6.54 -20.39 4.74
N SER A 363 7.60 -20.74 5.46
CA SER A 363 8.18 -19.85 6.47
C SER A 363 8.83 -18.67 5.75
N ALA A 364 8.36 -17.46 6.04
CA ALA A 364 8.86 -16.23 5.45
C ALA A 364 8.61 -15.10 6.45
N ASN A 365 9.67 -14.46 6.92
CA ASN A 365 9.55 -13.45 7.96
C ASN A 365 9.32 -12.07 7.33
N ASN A 366 8.09 -11.57 7.48
CA ASN A 366 7.65 -10.20 7.16
C ASN A 366 7.75 -9.78 5.69
N ILE A 367 8.31 -10.61 4.81
CA ILE A 367 8.33 -10.41 3.36
C ILE A 367 8.33 -11.76 2.63
N ALA A 368 7.49 -11.87 1.59
CA ALA A 368 7.37 -13.07 0.78
C ALA A 368 7.07 -12.71 -0.68
N LYS A 369 7.38 -13.64 -1.59
CA LYS A 369 7.10 -13.54 -3.03
C LYS A 369 6.08 -14.60 -3.44
N TRP A 370 5.17 -14.24 -4.34
CA TRP A 370 4.23 -15.15 -4.99
C TRP A 370 4.34 -15.03 -6.51
N ASP A 371 4.61 -16.14 -7.18
CA ASP A 371 4.85 -16.22 -8.64
C ASP A 371 3.60 -16.52 -9.48
N GLY A 372 2.41 -16.26 -8.92
CA GLY A 372 1.14 -16.66 -9.52
C GLY A 372 0.75 -18.12 -9.24
N THR A 373 1.66 -18.94 -8.72
CA THR A 373 1.39 -20.34 -8.37
C THR A 373 1.80 -20.68 -6.94
N SER A 374 2.98 -20.24 -6.52
CA SER A 374 3.66 -20.69 -5.30
C SER A 374 4.25 -19.51 -4.54
N TRP A 375 4.29 -19.65 -3.22
CA TRP A 375 4.96 -18.71 -2.33
C TRP A 375 6.42 -19.12 -2.14
N SER A 376 7.33 -18.14 -2.00
CA SER A 376 8.73 -18.35 -1.63
C SER A 376 9.21 -17.27 -0.66
N ALA A 377 10.10 -17.63 0.27
CA ALA A 377 10.83 -16.64 1.04
C ALA A 377 11.89 -15.94 0.18
N LEU A 378 12.29 -14.72 0.56
CA LEU A 378 13.34 -13.98 -0.15
C LEU A 378 14.75 -14.47 0.21
N THR A 379 14.96 -15.04 1.40
CA THR A 379 16.23 -15.67 1.78
C THR A 379 16.02 -16.90 2.63
N CYS A 380 17.06 -17.71 2.75
CA CYS A 380 17.08 -18.87 3.62
C CYS A 380 17.72 -18.58 4.98
N GLY A 381 17.57 -19.54 5.90
CA GLY A 381 18.21 -19.53 7.20
C GLY A 381 17.29 -19.02 8.32
N PRO A 382 17.82 -18.84 9.54
CA PRO A 382 17.03 -18.45 10.70
C PRO A 382 16.42 -17.04 10.60
N ILE A 383 16.94 -16.20 9.69
CA ILE A 383 16.37 -14.88 9.34
C ILE A 383 16.11 -14.89 7.82
N ASN A 384 14.96 -15.45 7.44
CA ASN A 384 14.45 -15.58 6.07
C ASN A 384 13.56 -14.38 5.67
N GLY A 385 14.15 -13.18 5.71
CA GLY A 385 13.46 -11.91 5.48
C GLY A 385 13.99 -10.82 6.40
N VAL A 386 13.09 -10.14 7.11
CA VAL A 386 13.43 -9.08 8.07
C VAL A 386 12.83 -9.35 9.45
N ASN A 387 13.33 -8.68 10.49
CA ASN A 387 12.93 -8.95 11.87
C ASN A 387 11.72 -8.14 12.40
N ASP A 388 11.14 -7.26 11.59
CA ASP A 388 9.96 -6.46 11.95
C ASP A 388 9.19 -6.06 10.68
N THR A 389 8.09 -5.32 10.84
CA THR A 389 7.18 -4.94 9.76
C THR A 389 7.87 -4.30 8.55
N VAL A 390 7.52 -4.79 7.36
CA VAL A 390 7.78 -4.13 6.08
C VAL A 390 6.60 -3.22 5.70
N ARG A 391 6.89 -1.95 5.39
CA ARG A 391 5.89 -0.92 5.04
C ARG A 391 5.96 -0.45 3.59
N ALA A 392 7.09 -0.65 2.92
CA ALA A 392 7.27 -0.22 1.55
C ALA A 392 8.16 -1.21 0.79
N ILE A 393 7.78 -1.53 -0.45
CA ILE A 393 8.55 -2.37 -1.37
C ILE A 393 8.60 -1.66 -2.71
N LEU A 394 9.80 -1.46 -3.25
CA LEU A 394 10.05 -0.85 -4.55
C LEU A 394 10.87 -1.79 -5.44
N PRO A 395 10.20 -2.53 -6.33
CA PRO A 395 10.87 -3.29 -7.39
C PRO A 395 11.68 -2.37 -8.30
N GLN A 396 12.88 -2.79 -8.66
CA GLN A 396 13.80 -2.07 -9.52
C GLN A 396 13.88 -2.71 -10.91
N SER A 397 14.33 -1.94 -11.91
CA SER A 397 14.43 -2.42 -13.29
C SER A 397 15.46 -3.53 -13.49
N ASP A 398 16.43 -3.66 -12.57
CA ASP A 398 17.43 -4.73 -12.55
C ASP A 398 16.94 -6.01 -11.85
N GLY A 399 15.68 -6.04 -11.41
CA GLY A 399 15.08 -7.13 -10.65
C GLY A 399 15.37 -7.09 -9.16
N SER A 400 16.22 -6.17 -8.67
CA SER A 400 16.40 -5.96 -7.24
C SER A 400 15.16 -5.30 -6.60
N LEU A 401 15.08 -5.34 -5.28
CA LEU A 401 14.07 -4.65 -4.50
C LEU A 401 14.75 -3.67 -3.56
N ILE A 402 14.16 -2.49 -3.40
CA ILE A 402 14.42 -1.62 -2.26
C ILE A 402 13.26 -1.80 -1.29
N ILE A 403 13.56 -2.14 -0.05
CA ILE A 403 12.57 -2.51 0.96
C ILE A 403 12.74 -1.57 2.15
N GLY A 404 11.62 -1.01 2.62
CA GLY A 404 11.56 -0.06 3.72
C GLY A 404 10.57 -0.50 4.79
N GLY A 405 10.87 -0.20 6.05
CA GLY A 405 9.99 -0.58 7.15
C GLY A 405 10.55 -0.26 8.54
N PHE A 406 10.11 -1.04 9.51
CA PHE A 406 10.43 -0.87 10.93
C PHE A 406 11.58 -1.77 11.39
N PHE A 407 12.02 -2.68 10.52
CA PHE A 407 13.06 -3.66 10.80
C PHE A 407 14.39 -3.02 11.17
N THR A 408 15.12 -3.70 12.04
CA THR A 408 16.47 -3.35 12.47
C THR A 408 17.51 -4.36 12.00
N ASN A 409 17.07 -5.41 11.29
CA ASN A 409 17.90 -6.44 10.69
C ASN A 409 17.20 -7.03 9.47
N ALA A 410 17.93 -7.14 8.35
CA ALA A 410 17.49 -7.85 7.16
C ALA A 410 18.53 -8.88 6.73
N GLY A 411 18.09 -10.09 6.42
CA GLY A 411 18.97 -11.18 5.99
C GLY A 411 20.00 -11.64 7.02
N GLY A 412 19.78 -11.32 8.30
CA GLY A 412 20.72 -11.62 9.38
C GLY A 412 21.76 -10.54 9.65
N ASP A 413 21.78 -9.46 8.87
CA ASP A 413 22.74 -8.36 9.04
C ASP A 413 22.07 -7.12 9.66
N PRO A 414 22.49 -6.66 10.86
CA PRO A 414 21.96 -5.45 11.49
C PRO A 414 22.38 -4.14 10.78
N LEU A 415 23.31 -4.19 9.82
CA LEU A 415 23.60 -3.06 8.94
C LEU A 415 22.44 -2.76 7.99
N ASN A 416 21.58 -3.74 7.72
CA ASN A 416 20.39 -3.59 6.90
C ASN A 416 19.20 -3.21 7.79
N LYS A 417 19.18 -1.98 8.30
CA LYS A 417 18.12 -1.45 9.17
C LYS A 417 17.27 -0.39 8.45
N TYR A 418 15.96 -0.44 8.66
CA TYR A 418 14.89 0.44 8.13
C TYR A 418 14.74 0.53 6.62
N VAL A 419 15.84 0.43 5.87
CA VAL A 419 15.89 0.37 4.42
C VAL A 419 17.00 -0.59 3.99
N ALA A 420 16.70 -1.49 3.05
CA ALA A 420 17.67 -2.47 2.56
C ALA A 420 17.43 -2.76 1.08
N ARG A 421 18.49 -3.10 0.36
CA ARG A 421 18.40 -3.63 -1.00
C ARG A 421 18.50 -5.14 -0.96
N TYR A 422 17.53 -5.80 -1.58
CA TYR A 422 17.55 -7.23 -1.83
C TYR A 422 17.80 -7.48 -3.32
N THR A 423 18.79 -8.32 -3.65
CA THR A 423 19.07 -8.69 -5.06
C THR A 423 18.72 -10.16 -5.24
N PRO A 424 17.71 -10.54 -6.03
CA PRO A 424 17.36 -11.95 -6.21
C PRO A 424 18.56 -12.80 -6.65
N GLY A 425 18.84 -13.85 -5.87
CA GLY A 425 19.86 -14.84 -6.19
C GLY A 425 19.28 -16.02 -6.97
N ALA A 426 20.13 -17.01 -7.27
CA ALA A 426 19.66 -18.30 -7.78
C ALA A 426 18.71 -18.95 -6.77
N THR A 427 17.77 -19.75 -7.29
CA THR A 427 16.84 -20.52 -6.48
C THR A 427 17.58 -21.66 -5.77
N VAL A 428 17.36 -21.82 -4.47
CA VAL A 428 18.01 -22.81 -3.61
C VAL A 428 16.97 -23.65 -2.87
N ASN A 429 17.23 -24.94 -2.69
CA ASN A 429 16.38 -25.79 -1.86
C ASN A 429 16.91 -25.75 -0.43
N CYS A 430 16.34 -24.87 0.39
CA CYS A 430 16.72 -24.74 1.78
C CYS A 430 16.01 -25.80 2.59
N ALA A 431 16.56 -27.02 2.54
CA ALA A 431 16.18 -28.06 3.47
C ALA A 431 16.30 -27.50 4.90
N SER A 432 15.25 -27.67 5.71
CA SER A 432 15.32 -27.42 7.16
C SER A 432 16.57 -28.09 7.74
N PRO A 433 17.21 -27.54 8.79
CA PRO A 433 18.32 -28.23 9.43
C PRO A 433 17.84 -29.63 9.80
N SER A 434 18.49 -30.65 9.24
CA SER A 434 18.21 -32.05 9.55
C SER A 434 18.19 -32.20 11.05
N THR A 435 17.07 -32.66 11.62
CA THR A 435 17.06 -33.15 12.99
C THR A 435 18.15 -34.20 13.08
N GLY A 436 19.17 -33.91 13.91
CA GLY A 436 20.37 -34.71 14.01
C GLY A 436 20.03 -36.19 14.15
N GLY A 437 20.58 -37.00 13.24
CA GLY A 437 20.53 -38.44 13.34
C GLY A 437 21.04 -38.85 14.71
N GLY A 438 20.23 -39.64 15.42
CA GLY A 438 20.59 -40.23 16.69
C GLY A 438 21.94 -40.93 16.58
N GLY A 439 22.86 -40.57 17.47
CA GLY A 439 24.12 -41.28 17.64
C GLY A 439 23.84 -42.71 18.03
N GLY A 440 23.93 -43.63 17.07
CA GLY A 440 24.22 -45.03 17.35
C GLY A 440 25.66 -45.13 17.84
N GLY A 441 25.84 -45.42 19.13
CA GLY A 441 27.13 -45.86 19.65
C GLY A 441 27.39 -47.32 19.23
N PRO A 442 28.63 -47.71 18.90
CA PRO A 442 28.94 -49.07 18.52
C PRO A 442 29.18 -49.96 19.76
N ALA A 443 28.70 -51.20 19.64
CA ALA A 443 29.05 -52.46 20.31
C ALA A 443 29.16 -52.48 21.84
#